data_AF-H8WVL8-F1
#
_entry.id   AF-H8WVL8-F1
#
_cell.length_a   1.000
_cell.length_b   1.000
_cell.length_c   1.000
_cell.angle_alpha   90.00
_cell.angle_beta   90.00
_cell.angle_gamma   90.00
#
_symmetry.space_group_name_H-M   'P 1'
#
loop_
_entity.id
_entity.type
_entity.pdbx_description
1 polymer ?
#
loop_
_entity_poly.entity_id
_entity_poly.type
_entity_poly.pdbx_seq_one_letter_code
_entity_poly.pdbx_strand_id
1 'polypeptide(L)'
;MILVIFFPYEFNRNQHQINGYLHYKSRAMTHIVVSPSLLPELLPKASANSPKHIRLFCQILSYEPSRFMLTVGKVPMLSNVDNDPIDINVKELLATSTSSLSFEVGDVIEIDGCFNGRKVEPISICEMQWSDVTIEKLQVLDYMSDMKPL
;
A
#
# COMPACT_ATOMS: atom_id res chain seq x y z
N MET A 1 4.00 32.75 -4.30
CA MET A 1 2.86 32.36 -5.16
C MET A 1 3.02 30.87 -5.43
N ILE A 2 2.31 30.02 -4.68
CA ILE A 2 2.47 28.55 -4.75
C ILE A 2 1.36 28.01 -5.64
N LEU A 3 1.74 27.33 -6.71
CA LEU A 3 0.84 26.67 -7.65
C LEU A 3 0.47 25.31 -7.06
N VAL A 4 -0.79 25.18 -6.61
CA VAL A 4 -1.35 23.90 -6.17
C VAL A 4 -1.89 23.18 -7.40
N ILE A 5 -1.24 22.08 -7.79
CA ILE A 5 -1.68 21.26 -8.92
C ILE A 5 -2.65 20.19 -8.37
N PHE A 6 -3.93 20.33 -8.71
CA PHE A 6 -4.94 19.29 -8.51
C PHE A 6 -4.94 18.36 -9.73
N PHE A 7 -4.78 17.06 -9.51
CA PHE A 7 -5.11 16.05 -10.53
C PHE A 7 -6.55 15.57 -10.30
N PRO A 8 -7.51 15.89 -11.18
CA PRO A 8 -8.81 15.21 -11.19
C PRO A 8 -8.65 13.85 -11.87
N TYR A 9 -8.76 12.76 -11.12
CA TYR A 9 -8.90 11.43 -11.70
C TYR A 9 -10.39 11.17 -11.94
N GLU A 10 -10.81 11.15 -13.21
CA GLU A 10 -12.19 10.78 -13.59
C GLU A 10 -12.38 9.27 -13.45
N PHE A 11 -13.12 8.86 -12.43
CA PHE A 11 -13.54 7.48 -12.22
C PHE A 11 -14.79 7.19 -13.05
N ASN A 12 -14.65 6.34 -14.07
CA ASN A 12 -15.71 5.95 -14.99
C ASN A 12 -16.79 5.11 -14.26
N ARG A 13 -18.03 5.61 -14.24
CA ARG A 13 -19.19 4.92 -13.66
C ARG A 13 -19.66 3.83 -14.62
N ASN A 14 -19.62 2.57 -14.19
CA ASN A 14 -20.66 1.57 -14.46
C ASN A 14 -20.36 0.28 -13.67
N GLN A 15 -21.12 0.01 -12.61
CA GLN A 15 -21.93 -1.21 -12.45
C GLN A 15 -22.43 -1.39 -11.01
N HIS A 16 -23.76 -1.48 -10.94
CA HIS A 16 -24.67 -2.09 -9.96
C HIS A 16 -24.41 -2.04 -8.44
N GLN A 17 -25.33 -1.30 -7.81
CA GLN A 17 -25.76 -1.43 -6.43
C GLN A 17 -25.94 -2.90 -6.01
N ILE A 18 -25.24 -3.30 -4.95
CA ILE A 18 -25.65 -4.39 -4.07
C ILE A 18 -25.40 -3.93 -2.62
N ASN A 19 -26.52 -3.71 -1.92
CA ASN A 19 -26.75 -3.66 -0.47
C ASN A 19 -25.58 -3.42 0.51
N GLY A 20 -25.69 -2.34 1.30
CA GLY A 20 -25.58 -2.50 2.76
C GLY A 20 -24.50 -1.74 3.53
N TYR A 21 -23.63 -0.95 2.89
CA TYR A 21 -22.64 -0.14 3.63
C TYR A 21 -22.74 1.35 3.25
N LEU A 22 -23.69 2.03 3.88
CA LEU A 22 -23.78 3.48 3.84
C LEU A 22 -22.62 4.08 4.64
N HIS A 23 -21.73 4.76 3.91
CA HIS A 23 -21.21 6.08 4.27
C HIS A 23 -20.29 6.16 5.51
N TYR A 24 -19.03 5.76 5.35
CA TYR A 24 -17.92 6.51 5.97
C TYR A 24 -17.19 7.31 4.88
N LYS A 25 -17.86 8.33 4.38
CA LYS A 25 -17.29 9.36 3.50
C LYS A 25 -16.59 10.43 4.36
N SER A 26 -15.73 9.99 5.27
CA SER A 26 -14.57 10.79 5.67
C SER A 26 -13.52 10.49 4.60
N ARG A 27 -12.92 11.51 3.99
CA ARG A 27 -11.68 11.30 3.21
C ARG A 27 -10.64 10.76 4.19
N ALA A 28 -10.61 9.45 4.41
CA ALA A 28 -9.57 8.83 5.20
C ALA A 28 -8.28 9.18 4.47
N MET A 29 -7.45 10.00 5.10
CA MET A 29 -6.20 10.40 4.49
C MET A 29 -5.36 9.14 4.33
N THR A 30 -5.07 8.78 3.08
CA THR A 30 -4.19 7.67 2.74
C THR A 30 -2.77 8.07 3.06
N HIS A 31 -2.06 7.25 3.82
CA HIS A 31 -0.64 7.45 4.08
C HIS A 31 0.17 6.69 3.06
N ILE A 32 1.05 7.38 2.34
CA ILE A 32 2.02 6.74 1.45
C ILE A 32 3.14 6.19 2.31
N VAL A 33 3.55 4.95 2.06
CA VAL A 33 4.62 4.28 2.80
C VAL A 33 5.53 3.59 1.80
N VAL A 34 6.84 3.81 1.92
CA VAL A 34 7.86 3.19 1.04
C VAL A 34 8.83 2.27 1.79
N SER A 35 8.81 2.34 3.12
CA SER A 35 9.60 1.48 4.01
C SER A 35 8.65 0.73 4.94
N PRO A 36 8.32 -0.54 4.64
CA PRO A 36 7.29 -1.28 5.39
C PRO A 36 7.56 -1.40 6.89
N SER A 37 8.81 -1.55 7.30
CA SER A 37 9.28 -1.59 8.69
C SER A 37 8.92 -0.35 9.52
N LEU A 38 8.81 0.82 8.88
CA LEU A 38 8.53 2.10 9.56
C LEU A 38 7.04 2.31 9.84
N LEU A 39 6.16 1.40 9.43
CA LEU A 39 4.71 1.50 9.64
C LEU A 39 4.31 1.82 11.10
N PRO A 40 4.86 1.15 12.14
CA PRO A 40 4.51 1.46 13.53
C PRO A 40 4.94 2.87 13.96
N GLU A 41 6.05 3.37 13.44
CA GLU A 41 6.61 4.69 13.76
C GLU A 41 5.87 5.82 13.03
N LEU A 42 5.53 5.59 11.76
CA LEU A 42 4.77 6.53 10.93
C LEU A 42 3.33 6.65 11.40
N LEU A 43 2.73 5.55 11.88
CA LEU A 43 1.32 5.47 12.25
C LEU A 43 1.11 4.99 13.69
N PRO A 44 1.66 5.67 14.70
CA PRO A 44 1.63 5.21 16.10
C PRO A 44 0.22 5.23 16.70
N LYS A 45 -0.72 5.94 16.05
CA LYS A 45 -2.14 6.00 16.43
C LYS A 45 -2.99 4.91 15.76
N ALA A 46 -2.41 4.06 14.91
CA ALA A 46 -3.14 2.95 14.32
C ALA A 46 -3.46 1.90 15.38
N SER A 47 -4.69 1.39 15.35
CA SER A 47 -5.15 0.33 16.25
C SER A 47 -6.27 -0.46 15.58
N ALA A 48 -6.64 -1.61 16.15
CA ALA A 48 -7.78 -2.39 15.65
C ALA A 48 -9.10 -1.60 15.62
N ASN A 49 -9.28 -0.66 16.56
CA ASN A 49 -10.48 0.19 16.64
C ASN A 49 -10.39 1.46 15.77
N SER A 50 -9.19 1.80 15.30
CA SER A 50 -8.94 2.96 14.43
C SER A 50 -7.84 2.60 13.43
N PRO A 51 -8.11 1.71 12.47
CA PRO A 51 -7.14 1.38 11.43
C PRO A 51 -6.84 2.61 10.56
N LYS A 52 -5.66 2.64 9.96
CA LYS A 52 -5.22 3.71 9.08
C LYS A 52 -5.08 3.19 7.66
N HIS A 53 -5.69 3.91 6.72
CA HIS A 53 -5.57 3.59 5.30
C HIS A 53 -4.16 3.93 4.81
N ILE A 54 -3.53 2.97 4.14
CA ILE A 54 -2.16 3.06 3.65
C ILE A 54 -2.08 2.65 2.18
N ARG A 55 -1.10 3.25 1.49
CA ARG A 55 -0.58 2.77 0.22
C ARG A 55 0.89 2.45 0.38
N LEU A 56 1.21 1.17 0.34
CA LEU A 56 2.55 0.65 0.55
C LEU A 56 3.20 0.33 -0.79
N PHE A 57 4.36 0.92 -1.05
CA PHE A 57 5.21 0.62 -2.21
C PHE A 57 6.39 -0.21 -1.72
N CYS A 58 6.47 -1.45 -2.17
CA CYS A 58 7.44 -2.42 -1.64
C CYS A 58 7.87 -3.43 -2.70
N GLN A 59 8.96 -4.13 -2.44
CA GLN A 59 9.45 -5.23 -3.26
C GLN A 59 9.06 -6.58 -2.63
N ILE A 60 8.65 -7.54 -3.46
CA ILE A 60 8.42 -8.92 -3.04
C ILE A 60 9.76 -9.60 -2.79
N LEU A 61 9.96 -10.12 -1.57
CA LEU A 61 11.15 -10.90 -1.20
C LEU A 61 10.87 -12.40 -1.25
N SER A 62 9.68 -12.83 -0.85
CA SER A 62 9.23 -14.21 -0.96
C SER A 62 7.71 -14.32 -0.86
N TYR A 63 7.16 -15.41 -1.37
CA TYR A 63 5.77 -15.78 -1.19
C TYR A 63 5.66 -17.25 -0.78
N GLU A 64 4.90 -17.52 0.28
CA GLU A 64 4.61 -18.88 0.75
C GLU A 64 3.14 -19.24 0.51
N PRO A 65 2.83 -20.06 -0.53
CA PRO A 65 1.46 -20.38 -0.91
C PRO A 65 0.67 -21.14 0.14
N SER A 66 1.32 -22.00 0.94
CA SER A 66 0.66 -22.83 1.97
C SER A 66 0.07 -21.99 3.10
N ARG A 67 0.71 -20.85 3.43
CA ARG A 67 0.29 -19.94 4.50
C ARG A 67 -0.38 -18.66 3.96
N PHE A 68 -0.38 -18.46 2.65
CA PHE A 68 -0.81 -17.22 1.99
C PHE A 68 -0.07 -16.00 2.56
N MET A 69 1.23 -16.15 2.80
CA MET A 69 2.07 -15.11 3.39
C MET A 69 3.01 -14.56 2.33
N LEU A 70 2.95 -13.24 2.14
CA LEU A 70 3.81 -12.47 1.26
C LEU A 70 4.81 -11.70 2.12
N THR A 71 6.09 -11.99 1.99
CA THR A 71 7.15 -11.23 2.67
C THR A 71 7.62 -10.12 1.74
N VAL A 72 7.50 -8.88 2.20
CA VAL A 72 7.85 -7.69 1.43
C VAL A 72 8.91 -6.86 2.14
N GLY A 73 9.76 -6.23 1.34
CA GLY A 73 10.81 -5.35 1.78
C GLY A 73 10.73 -3.98 1.13
N LYS A 74 11.61 -3.09 1.56
CA LYS A 74 11.82 -1.80 0.92
C LYS A 74 12.33 -1.98 -0.52
N VAL A 75 11.95 -1.07 -1.41
CA VAL A 75 12.49 -1.05 -2.78
C VAL A 75 13.98 -0.68 -2.76
N PRO A 76 14.90 -1.50 -3.34
CA PRO A 76 16.35 -1.30 -3.19
C PRO A 76 16.92 0.03 -3.71
N MET A 77 16.20 0.72 -4.60
CA MET A 77 16.62 2.01 -5.15
C MET A 77 16.45 3.19 -4.17
N LEU A 78 15.76 2.96 -3.05
CA LEU A 78 15.57 3.93 -1.98
C LEU A 78 16.68 3.79 -0.92
N SER A 79 16.93 4.84 -0.14
CA SER A 79 18.06 4.99 0.80
C SER A 79 18.53 3.70 1.52
N ASN A 80 19.85 3.57 1.76
CA ASN A 80 20.53 2.39 2.34
C ASN A 80 20.22 2.12 3.83
N VAL A 81 19.08 2.56 4.35
CA VAL A 81 18.66 2.17 5.70
C VAL A 81 18.16 0.73 5.60
N ASP A 82 18.89 -0.18 6.23
CA ASP A 82 18.46 -1.57 6.43
C ASP A 82 17.09 -1.57 7.09
N ASN A 83 16.13 -2.17 6.42
CA ASN A 83 14.76 -2.23 6.89
C ASN A 83 14.31 -3.68 6.95
N ASP A 84 13.84 -4.08 8.12
CA ASP A 84 13.35 -5.44 8.34
C ASP A 84 12.16 -5.73 7.41
N PRO A 85 12.13 -6.90 6.77
CA PRO A 85 10.98 -7.34 6.01
C PRO A 85 9.73 -7.40 6.88
N ILE A 86 8.56 -7.22 6.27
CA ILE A 86 7.29 -7.51 6.93
C ILE A 86 6.54 -8.61 6.19
N ASP A 87 5.79 -9.37 6.96
CA ASP A 87 4.93 -10.43 6.45
C ASP A 87 3.48 -9.93 6.33
N ILE A 88 2.89 -10.12 5.15
CA ILE A 88 1.51 -9.72 4.83
C ILE A 88 0.69 -10.96 4.48
N ASN A 89 -0.44 -11.15 5.15
CA ASN A 89 -1.35 -12.22 4.80
C ASN A 89 -2.26 -11.79 3.64
N VAL A 90 -2.22 -12.53 2.53
CA VAL A 90 -2.97 -12.23 1.29
C VAL A 90 -4.14 -13.19 1.05
N LYS A 91 -4.51 -14.01 2.06
CA LYS A 91 -5.55 -15.05 1.91
C LYS A 91 -6.90 -14.47 1.49
N GLU A 92 -7.35 -13.41 2.17
CA GLU A 92 -8.65 -12.79 1.91
C GLU A 92 -8.69 -12.09 0.54
N LEU A 93 -7.56 -11.49 0.15
CA LEU A 93 -7.40 -10.89 -1.17
C LEU A 93 -7.51 -11.94 -2.27
N LEU A 94 -6.78 -13.04 -2.15
CA LEU A 94 -6.80 -14.12 -3.15
C LEU A 94 -8.16 -14.82 -3.24
N ALA A 95 -8.91 -14.89 -2.13
CA ALA A 95 -10.25 -15.45 -2.11
C ALA A 95 -11.29 -14.60 -2.87
N THR A 96 -11.04 -13.29 -3.01
CA THR A 96 -11.94 -12.33 -3.67
C THR A 96 -11.47 -11.90 -5.05
N SER A 97 -10.23 -12.20 -5.41
CA SER A 97 -9.62 -11.85 -6.69
C SER A 97 -10.15 -12.74 -7.82
N THR A 98 -10.68 -12.12 -8.88
CA THR A 98 -11.09 -12.83 -10.10
C THR A 98 -9.93 -13.11 -11.05
N SER A 99 -8.79 -12.45 -10.85
CA SER A 99 -7.56 -12.60 -11.61
C SER A 99 -6.52 -13.37 -10.80
N SER A 100 -5.74 -14.22 -11.48
CA SER A 100 -4.55 -14.84 -10.89
C SER A 100 -3.49 -13.78 -10.63
N LEU A 101 -3.37 -13.34 -9.37
CA LEU A 101 -2.21 -12.57 -8.92
C LEU A 101 -0.99 -13.52 -8.94
N SER A 102 0.01 -13.19 -9.74
CA SER A 102 1.34 -13.80 -9.64
C SER A 102 2.16 -13.00 -8.66
N PHE A 103 2.90 -13.68 -7.78
CA PHE A 103 3.85 -13.04 -6.88
C PHE A 103 5.24 -13.52 -7.23
N GLU A 104 5.94 -12.79 -8.09
CA GLU A 104 7.32 -13.12 -8.44
C GLU A 104 8.29 -12.37 -7.54
N VAL A 105 9.37 -13.06 -7.15
CA VAL A 105 10.39 -12.46 -6.29
C VAL A 105 11.14 -11.38 -7.07
N GLY A 106 11.26 -10.21 -6.47
CA GLY A 106 11.90 -9.05 -7.08
C GLY A 106 10.91 -8.03 -7.66
N ASP A 107 9.64 -8.40 -7.84
CA ASP A 107 8.62 -7.48 -8.32
C ASP A 107 8.39 -6.33 -7.34
N VAL A 108 8.18 -5.15 -7.89
CA VAL A 108 7.74 -3.99 -7.13
C VAL A 108 6.23 -3.90 -7.23
N ILE A 109 5.57 -3.79 -6.09
CA ILE A 109 4.12 -3.80 -5.98
C ILE A 109 3.61 -2.58 -5.19
N GLU A 110 2.42 -2.14 -5.54
CA GLU A 110 1.59 -1.25 -4.73
C GLU A 110 0.56 -2.09 -3.96
N ILE A 111 0.51 -1.92 -2.65
CA ILE A 111 -0.51 -2.52 -1.77
C ILE A 111 -1.37 -1.40 -1.21
N ASP A 112 -2.66 -1.40 -1.57
CA ASP A 112 -3.69 -0.57 -0.94
C ASP A 112 -4.29 -1.37 0.21
N GLY A 113 -4.38 -0.79 1.41
CA GLY A 113 -4.83 -1.55 2.57
C GLY A 113 -4.98 -0.74 3.84
N CYS A 114 -5.22 -1.47 4.93
CA CYS A 114 -5.38 -0.90 6.27
C CYS A 114 -4.30 -1.41 7.21
N PHE A 115 -3.61 -0.50 7.89
CA PHE A 115 -2.74 -0.85 9.01
C PHE A 115 -3.49 -0.69 10.33
N ASN A 116 -3.57 -1.76 11.12
CA ASN A 116 -4.31 -1.79 12.38
C ASN A 116 -3.41 -1.62 13.62
N GLY A 117 -2.18 -1.14 13.44
CA GLY A 117 -1.19 -1.00 14.51
C GLY A 117 -0.35 -2.26 14.77
N ARG A 118 -0.67 -3.39 14.12
CA ARG A 118 0.11 -4.63 14.23
C ARG A 118 0.42 -5.28 12.88
N LYS A 119 -0.58 -5.34 12.00
CA LYS A 119 -0.47 -5.98 10.69
C LYS A 119 -1.12 -5.12 9.62
N VAL A 120 -0.70 -5.36 8.38
CA VAL A 120 -1.35 -4.83 7.18
C VAL A 120 -2.44 -5.80 6.73
N GLU A 121 -3.63 -5.26 6.50
CA GLU A 121 -4.77 -5.95 5.91
C GLU A 121 -4.91 -5.43 4.47
N PRO A 122 -4.44 -6.20 3.46
CA PRO A 122 -4.44 -5.76 2.07
C PRO A 122 -5.87 -5.78 1.50
N ILE A 123 -6.24 -4.69 0.81
CA ILE A 123 -7.52 -4.55 0.09
C ILE A 123 -7.29 -4.83 -1.40
N SER A 124 -6.18 -4.34 -1.97
CA SER A 124 -5.77 -4.64 -3.35
C SER A 124 -4.25 -4.63 -3.48
N ILE A 125 -3.74 -5.44 -4.42
CA ILE A 125 -2.33 -5.45 -4.81
C ILE A 125 -2.25 -5.25 -6.31
N CYS A 126 -1.38 -4.32 -6.73
CA CYS A 126 -1.09 -4.02 -8.13
C CYS A 126 0.40 -4.18 -8.39
N GLU A 127 0.75 -4.91 -9.43
CA GLU A 127 2.13 -4.96 -9.92
C GLU A 127 2.49 -3.63 -10.59
N MET A 128 3.67 -3.10 -10.26
CA MET A 128 4.17 -1.89 -10.89
C MET A 128 4.98 -2.23 -12.14
N GLN A 129 4.72 -1.50 -13.22
CA GLN A 129 5.55 -1.59 -14.41
C GLN A 129 6.93 -0.98 -14.13
N TRP A 130 7.99 -1.59 -14.66
CA TRP A 130 9.36 -1.10 -14.49
C TRP A 130 9.55 0.35 -14.97
N SER A 131 8.78 0.80 -15.97
CA SER A 131 8.77 2.21 -16.41
C SER A 131 8.28 3.20 -15.35
N ASP A 132 7.51 2.72 -14.37
CA ASP A 132 6.98 3.52 -13.26
C ASP A 132 7.89 3.52 -12.03
N VAL A 133 8.84 2.59 -11.97
CA VAL A 133 9.83 2.46 -10.88
C VAL A 133 11.10 3.23 -11.25
N THR A 134 10.99 4.55 -11.25
CA THR A 134 12.15 5.46 -11.45
C THR A 134 12.61 6.03 -10.11
N ILE A 135 13.91 6.34 -9.98
CA ILE A 135 14.47 6.90 -8.74
C ILE A 135 13.76 8.20 -8.38
N GLU A 136 13.47 9.05 -9.36
CA GLU A 136 12.79 10.34 -9.16
C GLU A 136 11.39 10.14 -8.58
N LYS A 137 10.60 9.21 -9.13
CA LYS A 137 9.26 8.89 -8.60
C LYS A 137 9.35 8.30 -7.19
N LEU A 138 10.30 7.40 -6.95
CA LEU A 138 10.50 6.78 -5.65
C LEU A 138 10.91 7.81 -4.59
N GLN A 139 11.79 8.75 -4.91
CA GLN A 139 12.19 9.86 -4.03
C GLN A 139 11.02 10.78 -3.70
N VAL A 140 10.13 11.05 -4.67
CA VAL A 140 8.91 11.81 -4.41
C VAL A 140 7.99 11.05 -3.45
N LEU A 141 7.83 9.73 -3.62
CA LEU A 141 7.04 8.91 -2.71
C LEU A 141 7.63 8.87 -1.29
N ASP A 142 8.96 8.77 -1.17
CA ASP A 142 9.68 8.84 0.11
C ASP A 142 9.44 10.19 0.80
N TYR A 143 9.59 11.30 0.06
CA TYR A 143 9.28 12.64 0.56
C TYR A 143 7.81 12.79 0.99
N MET A 144 6.87 12.20 0.24
CA MET A 144 5.44 12.21 0.60
C MET A 144 5.13 11.35 1.82
N SER A 145 5.88 10.28 2.05
CA SER A 145 5.75 9.41 3.22
C SER A 145 6.09 10.16 4.52
N ASP A 146 7.04 11.09 4.46
CA ASP A 146 7.47 11.90 5.61
C ASP A 146 6.59 13.12 5.87
N MET A 147 5.77 13.53 4.90
CA MET A 147 4.88 14.67 5.05
C MET A 147 3.73 14.34 5.99
N LYS A 148 3.71 14.98 7.17
CA LYS A 148 2.59 14.88 8.09
C LYS A 148 1.32 15.46 7.44
N PRO A 149 0.17 14.80 7.61
CA PRO A 149 -1.14 15.40 7.42
C PRO A 149 -1.19 16.79 8.10
N LEU A 150 -1.45 17.85 7.34
CA LEU A 150 -1.76 19.17 7.89
C LEU A 150 -3.09 19.14 8.68
#